data_AF-A0A174PND3-F1
#
_entry.id   AF-A0A174PND3-F1
#
_cell.length_a   1.000
_cell.length_b   1.000
_cell.length_c   1.000
_cell.angle_alpha   90.00
_cell.angle_beta   90.00
_cell.angle_gamma   90.00
#
_symmetry.space_group_name_H-M   'P 1'
#
loop_
_entity.id
_entity.type
_entity.pdbx_description
1 polymer ?
#
loop_
_entity_poly.entity_id
_entity_poly.type
_entity_poly.pdbx_seq_one_letter_code
_entity_poly.pdbx_strand_id
1 'polypeptide(L)'
;MHNLMEEYGKIVITAVVGIFIIGLLSGFLFNTWKSNGIYKDTGHLSGNQEFQAKSPLPTITLKSGNKTVKMKPGTTYNARNNVTVTDRKDGTIPSNKVDIKVEQVDKNGRTTISKLGTTGNTISVNANYRYYNIIYKVTNSRGYKAEKRMKLLVTGRTA
;
A
#
# COMPACT_ATOMS: atom_id res chain seq x y z
N MET A 1 -25.11 46.59 59.22
CA MET A 1 -25.46 45.70 58.09
C MET A 1 -24.91 46.15 56.74
N HIS A 2 -24.51 47.42 56.54
CA HIS A 2 -23.97 47.89 55.24
C HIS A 2 -22.58 47.31 54.90
N ASN A 3 -21.67 47.25 55.88
CA ASN A 3 -20.27 46.82 55.64
C ASN A 3 -20.11 45.32 55.34
N LEU A 4 -20.98 44.46 55.88
CA LEU A 4 -20.95 43.01 55.60
C LEU A 4 -21.36 42.73 54.14
N MET A 5 -22.40 43.40 53.64
CA MET A 5 -22.86 43.24 52.24
C MET A 5 -21.79 43.69 51.22
N GLU A 6 -21.02 44.72 51.54
CA GLU A 6 -19.94 45.23 50.69
C GLU A 6 -18.75 44.26 50.60
N GLU A 7 -18.44 43.59 51.72
CA GLU A 7 -17.33 42.63 51.81
C GLU A 7 -17.68 41.31 51.11
N TYR A 8 -18.90 40.80 51.29
CA TYR A 8 -19.40 39.63 50.55
C TYR A 8 -19.51 39.90 49.04
N GLY A 9 -19.92 41.11 48.64
CA GLY A 9 -19.97 41.51 47.23
C GLY A 9 -18.60 41.49 46.55
N LYS A 10 -17.55 41.97 47.23
CA LYS A 10 -16.17 41.96 46.72
C LYS A 10 -15.63 40.53 46.57
N ILE A 11 -15.93 39.63 47.50
CA ILE A 11 -15.51 38.22 47.43
C ILE A 11 -16.18 37.50 46.25
N VAL A 12 -17.48 37.72 46.05
CA VAL A 12 -18.23 37.11 44.95
C VAL A 12 -17.73 37.64 43.59
N ILE A 13 -17.51 38.96 43.47
CA ILE A 13 -16.98 39.55 42.23
C ILE A 13 -15.58 39.00 41.93
N THR A 14 -14.72 38.88 42.93
CA THR A 14 -13.36 38.35 42.76
C THR A 14 -13.38 36.88 42.31
N ALA A 15 -14.28 36.07 42.88
CA ALA A 15 -14.44 34.67 42.47
C ALA A 15 -14.94 34.54 41.03
N VAL A 16 -15.93 35.35 40.63
CA VAL A 16 -16.48 35.32 39.26
C VAL A 16 -15.44 35.77 38.23
N VAL A 17 -14.69 36.83 38.53
CA VAL A 17 -13.60 37.31 37.65
C VAL A 17 -12.49 36.26 37.54
N GLY A 18 -12.12 35.61 38.65
CA GLY A 18 -11.12 34.53 38.65
C GLY A 18 -11.51 33.34 37.75
N ILE A 19 -12.77 32.87 37.85
CA ILE A 19 -13.29 31.79 37.01
C ILE A 19 -13.31 32.19 35.54
N PHE A 20 -13.70 33.43 35.24
CA PHE A 20 -13.74 33.95 33.87
C PHE A 20 -12.35 34.01 33.24
N ILE A 21 -11.33 34.45 33.98
CA ILE A 21 -9.94 34.49 33.53
C ILE A 21 -9.40 33.08 33.27
N ILE A 22 -9.70 32.10 34.14
CA ILE A 22 -9.30 30.69 33.95
C ILE A 22 -9.98 30.08 32.72
N GLY A 23 -11.25 30.41 32.46
CA GLY A 23 -11.97 29.99 31.25
C GLY A 23 -11.35 30.55 29.97
N LEU A 24 -10.95 31.82 29.97
CA LEU A 24 -10.29 32.45 28.82
C LEU A 24 -8.88 31.89 28.58
N LEU A 25 -8.11 31.67 29.66
CA LEU A 25 -6.76 31.07 29.57
C LEU A 25 -6.80 29.63 29.07
N SER A 26 -7.77 28.83 29.50
CA SER A 26 -7.93 27.44 29.02
C SER A 26 -8.34 27.38 27.55
N GLY A 27 -9.23 28.28 27.09
CA GLY A 27 -9.54 28.43 25.66
C GLY A 27 -8.35 28.88 24.82
N PHE A 28 -7.56 29.84 25.33
CA PHE A 28 -6.35 30.33 24.64
C PHE A 28 -5.25 29.27 24.57
N LEU A 29 -5.01 28.53 25.65
CA LEU A 29 -4.09 27.39 25.67
C LEU A 29 -4.52 26.29 24.71
N PHE A 30 -5.81 25.95 24.67
CA PHE A 30 -6.32 24.93 23.76
C PHE A 30 -6.18 25.33 22.28
N ASN A 31 -6.48 26.59 21.94
CA ASN A 31 -6.28 27.11 20.60
C ASN A 31 -4.78 27.21 20.22
N THR A 32 -3.92 27.59 21.16
CA THR A 32 -2.47 27.61 20.95
C THR A 32 -1.91 26.20 20.76
N TRP A 33 -2.38 25.20 21.50
CA TRP A 33 -1.97 23.80 21.35
C TRP A 33 -2.45 23.18 20.03
N LYS A 34 -3.62 23.57 19.55
CA LYS A 34 -4.12 23.19 18.22
C LYS A 34 -3.32 23.88 17.09
N SER A 35 -2.98 25.16 17.24
CA SER A 35 -2.20 25.91 16.25
C SER A 35 -0.72 25.49 16.19
N ASN A 36 -0.14 25.04 17.32
CA ASN A 36 1.25 24.57 17.40
C ASN A 36 1.41 23.07 17.06
N GLY A 37 0.34 22.40 16.61
CA GLY A 37 0.40 21.03 16.09
C GLY A 37 0.61 19.94 17.14
N ILE A 38 0.39 20.21 18.43
CA ILE A 38 0.49 19.19 19.49
C ILE A 38 -0.66 18.19 19.36
N TYR A 39 -1.85 18.65 18.93
CA TYR A 39 -2.91 17.80 18.42
C TYR A 39 -2.78 17.69 16.91
N LYS A 40 -1.99 16.70 16.44
CA LYS A 40 -2.11 16.28 15.06
C LYS A 40 -3.49 15.68 14.86
N ASP A 41 -4.26 16.33 14.00
CA ASP A 41 -5.53 15.84 13.49
C ASP A 41 -5.29 14.44 12.90
N THR A 42 -5.59 13.38 13.67
CA THR A 42 -5.51 11.98 13.23
C THR A 42 -6.62 11.62 12.25
N GLY A 43 -7.42 12.59 11.81
CA GLY A 43 -8.56 12.44 10.90
C GLY A 43 -8.21 12.30 9.42
N HIS A 44 -7.00 12.64 8.99
CA HIS A 44 -6.52 12.28 7.65
C HIS A 44 -5.52 11.15 7.78
N LEU A 45 -6.05 9.92 7.77
CA LEU A 45 -5.28 8.69 7.64
C LEU A 45 -4.45 8.73 6.34
N SER A 46 -3.25 9.30 6.46
CA SER A 46 -2.06 8.97 5.68
C SER A 46 -1.69 7.48 5.82
N GLY A 47 -2.46 6.68 6.56
CA GLY A 47 -2.19 5.28 6.90
C GLY A 47 -1.74 4.45 5.70
N ASN A 48 -2.30 4.66 4.50
CA ASN A 48 -1.84 3.95 3.32
C ASN A 48 -0.48 4.43 2.80
N GLN A 49 -0.18 5.73 2.85
CA GLN A 49 1.13 6.27 2.46
C GLN A 49 2.21 6.00 3.51
N GLU A 50 1.90 6.15 4.80
CA GLU A 50 2.84 5.86 5.88
C GLU A 50 3.11 4.35 6.03
N PHE A 51 2.09 3.51 5.91
CA PHE A 51 2.28 2.06 5.87
C PHE A 51 3.04 1.63 4.62
N GLN A 52 2.81 2.24 3.45
CA GLN A 52 3.62 1.97 2.25
C GLN A 52 5.07 2.46 2.41
N ALA A 53 5.28 3.65 2.98
CA ALA A 53 6.62 4.22 3.21
C ALA A 53 7.43 3.45 4.26
N LYS A 54 6.74 2.87 5.26
CA LYS A 54 7.34 2.03 6.32
C LYS A 54 7.13 0.54 6.09
N SER A 55 6.57 0.13 4.95
CA SER A 55 6.18 -1.25 4.72
C SER A 55 7.41 -2.15 4.79
N PRO A 56 7.37 -3.21 5.60
CA PRO A 56 8.44 -4.18 5.60
C PRO A 56 8.32 -5.14 4.40
N LEU A 57 7.32 -4.96 3.53
CA LEU A 57 7.08 -5.81 2.38
C LEU A 57 7.95 -5.39 1.18
N PRO A 58 8.51 -6.36 0.44
CA PRO A 58 9.12 -6.07 -0.85
C PRO A 58 8.07 -5.59 -1.86
N THR A 59 8.43 -4.60 -2.67
CA THR A 59 7.61 -4.07 -3.75
C THR A 59 7.97 -4.72 -5.07
N ILE A 60 6.99 -5.37 -5.70
CA ILE A 60 7.13 -5.96 -7.03
C ILE A 60 6.57 -4.98 -8.08
N THR A 61 7.38 -4.58 -9.05
CA THR A 61 7.01 -3.67 -10.14
C THR A 61 7.06 -4.40 -11.48
N LEU A 62 6.03 -4.16 -12.32
CA LEU A 62 5.98 -4.72 -13.67
C LEU A 62 6.53 -3.67 -14.63
N LYS A 63 7.55 -4.01 -15.42
CA LYS A 63 8.16 -3.11 -16.40
C LYS A 63 7.18 -2.72 -17.49
N SER A 64 6.28 -3.62 -17.86
CA SER A 64 5.18 -3.35 -18.78
C SER A 64 4.22 -2.25 -18.30
N GLY A 65 4.22 -1.89 -17.02
CA GLY A 65 3.23 -1.01 -16.37
C GLY A 65 1.83 -1.62 -16.26
N ASN A 66 1.47 -2.46 -17.23
CA ASN A 66 0.16 -3.07 -17.37
C ASN A 66 0.07 -4.42 -16.65
N LYS A 67 -1.05 -4.63 -15.95
CA LYS A 67 -1.43 -5.93 -15.37
C LYS A 67 -1.86 -6.94 -16.44
N THR A 68 -2.16 -6.50 -17.65
CA THR A 68 -2.54 -7.34 -18.78
C THR A 68 -1.71 -6.98 -20.01
N VAL A 69 -1.13 -7.98 -20.67
CA VAL A 69 -0.43 -7.82 -21.94
C VAL A 69 -1.08 -8.73 -22.98
N LYS A 70 -1.32 -8.20 -24.18
CA LYS A 70 -1.88 -8.94 -25.31
C LYS A 70 -0.73 -9.56 -26.11
N MET A 71 -0.82 -10.86 -26.40
CA MET A 71 0.22 -11.61 -27.10
C MET A 71 -0.39 -12.42 -28.25
N LYS A 72 0.30 -12.50 -29.38
CA LYS A 72 -0.09 -13.38 -30.49
C LYS A 72 0.37 -14.82 -30.23
N PRO A 73 -0.39 -15.86 -30.64
CA PRO A 73 0.10 -17.22 -30.66
C PRO A 73 1.43 -17.34 -31.44
N GLY A 74 2.29 -18.28 -31.04
CA GLY A 74 3.61 -18.49 -31.64
C GLY A 74 4.70 -17.55 -31.12
N THR A 75 4.35 -16.56 -30.30
CA THR A 75 5.33 -15.67 -29.67
C THR A 75 5.82 -16.23 -28.34
N THR A 76 6.97 -15.76 -27.89
CA THR A 76 7.54 -16.09 -26.59
C THR A 76 7.48 -14.89 -25.65
N TYR A 77 7.23 -15.13 -24.37
CA TYR A 77 7.22 -14.09 -23.34
C TYR A 77 8.10 -14.47 -22.16
N ASN A 78 9.14 -13.68 -21.89
CA ASN A 78 10.00 -13.90 -20.73
C ASN A 78 9.43 -13.19 -19.50
N ALA A 79 8.80 -13.97 -18.61
CA ALA A 79 8.16 -13.43 -17.41
C ALA A 79 9.14 -12.79 -16.44
N ARG A 80 10.37 -13.32 -16.34
CA ARG A 80 11.41 -12.83 -15.42
C ARG A 80 11.94 -11.46 -15.84
N ASN A 81 12.02 -11.20 -17.14
CA ASN A 81 12.51 -9.92 -17.64
C ASN A 81 11.54 -8.77 -17.41
N ASN A 82 10.25 -9.05 -17.18
CA ASN A 82 9.22 -8.03 -16.96
C ASN A 82 9.08 -7.56 -15.50
N VAL A 83 9.87 -8.06 -14.56
CA VAL A 83 9.74 -7.71 -13.14
C VAL A 83 10.99 -7.04 -12.59
N THR A 84 10.77 -6.04 -11.73
CA THR A 84 11.79 -5.52 -10.80
C THR A 84 11.24 -5.63 -9.39
N VAL A 85 12.12 -5.90 -8.43
CA VAL A 85 11.74 -6.02 -7.02
C VAL A 85 12.66 -5.15 -6.18
N THR A 86 12.06 -4.34 -5.31
CA THR A 86 12.77 -3.45 -4.39
C THR A 86 12.24 -3.64 -2.98
N ASP A 87 13.11 -3.60 -1.99
CA ASP A 87 12.77 -3.64 -0.57
C ASP A 87 13.55 -2.54 0.14
N ARG A 88 12.95 -1.93 1.15
CA ARG A 88 13.59 -0.82 1.87
C ARG A 88 14.88 -1.22 2.60
N LYS A 89 14.97 -2.46 3.09
CA LYS A 89 16.14 -2.99 3.80
C LYS A 89 17.11 -3.68 2.85
N ASP A 90 16.60 -4.52 1.95
CA ASP A 90 17.45 -5.33 1.06
C ASP A 90 17.86 -4.61 -0.22
N GLY A 91 17.30 -3.42 -0.49
CA GLY A 91 17.50 -2.71 -1.75
C GLY A 91 16.86 -3.46 -2.92
N THR A 92 17.55 -3.51 -4.05
CA THR A 92 17.08 -4.26 -5.22
C THR A 92 17.25 -5.76 -4.98
N ILE A 93 16.14 -6.50 -4.98
CA ILE A 93 16.17 -7.96 -4.84
C ILE A 93 16.48 -8.57 -6.23
N PRO A 94 17.54 -9.41 -6.35
CA PRO A 94 17.90 -10.06 -7.61
C PRO A 94 16.75 -10.87 -8.21
N SER A 95 16.64 -10.82 -9.54
CA SER A 95 15.52 -11.44 -10.25
C SER A 95 15.46 -12.96 -10.06
N ASN A 96 16.60 -13.64 -9.83
CA ASN A 96 16.66 -15.08 -9.54
C ASN A 96 16.03 -15.48 -8.21
N LYS A 97 15.81 -14.54 -7.28
CA LYS A 97 15.08 -14.76 -6.01
C LYS A 97 13.57 -14.58 -6.15
N VAL A 98 13.08 -14.24 -7.34
CA VAL A 98 11.64 -14.14 -7.63
C VAL A 98 11.14 -15.50 -8.11
N ASP A 99 10.22 -16.07 -7.34
CA ASP A 99 9.46 -17.26 -7.72
C ASP A 99 8.38 -16.86 -8.71
N ILE A 100 8.31 -17.58 -9.84
CA ILE A 100 7.33 -17.31 -10.89
C ILE A 100 6.51 -18.59 -11.12
N LYS A 101 5.21 -18.49 -10.89
CA LYS A 101 4.25 -19.54 -11.26
C LYS A 101 3.44 -19.09 -12.46
N VAL A 102 3.14 -20.02 -13.35
CA VAL A 102 2.30 -19.75 -14.52
C VAL A 102 1.14 -20.71 -14.54
N GLU A 103 -0.06 -20.14 -14.52
CA GLU A 103 -1.30 -20.87 -14.71
C GLU A 103 -1.75 -20.64 -16.14
N GLN A 104 -1.93 -21.73 -16.88
CA GLN A 104 -2.42 -21.72 -18.23
C GLN A 104 -3.92 -21.95 -18.17
N VAL A 105 -4.70 -21.06 -18.77
CA VAL A 105 -6.15 -21.19 -18.78
C VAL A 105 -6.61 -21.47 -20.20
N ASP A 106 -7.20 -22.64 -20.40
CA ASP A 106 -7.69 -23.08 -21.71
C ASP A 106 -8.94 -22.29 -22.14
N LYS A 107 -9.45 -22.59 -23.34
CA LYS A 107 -10.64 -21.95 -23.91
C LYS A 107 -11.90 -22.17 -23.05
N ASN A 108 -11.97 -23.28 -22.34
CA ASN A 108 -13.09 -23.68 -21.50
C ASN A 108 -12.98 -23.17 -20.06
N GLY A 109 -11.93 -22.41 -19.74
CA GLY A 109 -11.67 -21.91 -18.40
C GLY A 109 -10.99 -22.91 -17.46
N ARG A 110 -10.57 -24.08 -17.96
CA ARG A 110 -9.80 -25.04 -17.17
C ARG A 110 -8.39 -24.53 -16.97
N THR A 111 -7.89 -24.69 -15.75
CA THR A 111 -6.59 -24.16 -15.34
C THR A 111 -5.60 -25.30 -15.17
N THR A 112 -4.43 -25.18 -15.80
CA THR A 112 -3.28 -26.05 -15.58
C THR A 112 -2.17 -25.22 -14.95
N ILE A 113 -1.68 -25.65 -13.79
CA ILE A 113 -0.62 -24.94 -13.06
C ILE A 113 0.73 -25.53 -13.43
N SER A 114 1.62 -24.69 -13.93
CA SER A 114 3.03 -25.03 -14.15
C SER A 114 3.91 -24.23 -13.18
N LYS A 115 4.77 -24.93 -12.43
CA LYS A 115 5.84 -24.29 -11.66
C LYS A 115 7.02 -24.12 -12.61
N LEU A 116 7.36 -22.89 -12.97
CA LEU A 116 8.52 -22.64 -13.82
C LEU A 116 9.77 -22.62 -12.93
N GLY A 117 10.64 -23.62 -13.13
CA GLY A 117 11.92 -23.79 -12.45
C GLY A 117 12.94 -22.71 -12.82
N THR A 118 14.02 -22.65 -12.05
CA THR A 118 14.94 -21.53 -11.85
C THR A 118 15.68 -20.95 -13.06
N THR A 119 15.48 -21.44 -14.29
CA THR A 119 16.24 -20.97 -15.47
C THR A 119 15.33 -20.77 -16.69
N GLY A 120 15.22 -19.53 -17.17
CA GLY A 120 14.60 -19.20 -18.46
C GLY A 120 13.07 -19.31 -18.54
N ASN A 121 12.34 -18.59 -17.68
CA ASN A 121 10.86 -18.58 -17.59
C ASN A 121 10.16 -17.93 -18.81
N THR A 122 10.43 -18.50 -19.98
CA THR A 122 9.87 -18.14 -21.27
C THR A 122 8.58 -18.93 -21.45
N ILE A 123 7.49 -18.20 -21.64
CA ILE A 123 6.18 -18.73 -21.93
C ILE A 123 6.03 -18.75 -23.45
N SER A 124 5.91 -19.93 -24.03
CA SER A 124 5.51 -20.09 -25.44
C SER A 124 4.00 -19.92 -25.53
N VAL A 125 3.56 -18.82 -26.14
CA VAL A 125 2.14 -18.45 -26.24
C VAL A 125 1.47 -19.35 -27.27
N ASN A 126 0.51 -20.16 -26.82
CA ASN A 126 -0.18 -21.15 -27.63
C ASN A 126 -1.66 -20.77 -27.81
N ALA A 127 -2.19 -20.96 -29.03
CA ALA A 127 -3.56 -20.62 -29.40
C ALA A 127 -4.65 -21.45 -28.68
N ASN A 128 -4.29 -22.57 -28.06
CA ASN A 128 -5.18 -23.42 -27.28
C ASN A 128 -5.53 -22.81 -25.91
N TYR A 129 -4.76 -21.83 -25.45
CA TYR A 129 -5.02 -21.14 -24.20
C TYR A 129 -5.70 -19.79 -24.45
N ARG A 130 -6.64 -19.45 -23.57
CA ARG A 130 -7.31 -18.14 -23.57
C ARG A 130 -6.38 -17.08 -22.99
N TYR A 131 -5.69 -17.40 -21.90
CA TYR A 131 -4.71 -16.53 -21.26
C TYR A 131 -3.78 -17.33 -20.35
N TYR A 132 -2.69 -16.68 -19.94
CA TYR A 132 -1.77 -17.17 -18.91
C TYR A 132 -1.81 -16.22 -17.71
N ASN A 133 -2.03 -16.73 -16.50
CA ASN A 133 -1.80 -15.96 -15.27
C ASN A 133 -0.36 -16.17 -14.83
N ILE A 134 0.39 -15.09 -14.71
CA ILE A 134 1.74 -15.07 -14.16
C ILE A 134 1.66 -14.56 -12.73
N ILE A 135 2.18 -15.33 -11.80
CA ILE A 135 2.19 -15.00 -10.37
C ILE A 135 3.65 -14.89 -9.94
N TYR A 136 4.05 -13.67 -9.61
CA TYR A 136 5.36 -13.34 -9.05
C TYR A 136 5.27 -13.39 -7.53
N LYS A 137 6.16 -14.13 -6.88
CA LYS A 137 6.28 -14.17 -5.43
C LYS A 137 7.73 -13.91 -5.04
N VAL A 138 7.92 -13.20 -3.94
CA VAL A 138 9.25 -12.94 -3.39
C VAL A 138 9.18 -12.90 -1.87
N THR A 139 10.23 -13.39 -1.22
CA THR A 139 10.41 -13.29 0.23
C THR A 139 11.67 -12.48 0.49
N ASN A 140 11.59 -11.43 1.29
CA ASN A 140 12.77 -10.63 1.65
C ASN A 140 13.58 -11.30 2.79
N SER A 141 14.73 -10.73 3.14
CA SER A 141 15.64 -11.25 4.19
C SER A 141 15.00 -11.34 5.57
N ARG A 142 13.90 -10.60 5.80
CA ARG A 142 13.13 -10.58 7.05
C ARG A 142 11.97 -11.57 7.05
N GLY A 143 11.80 -12.36 5.98
CA GLY A 143 10.72 -13.35 5.86
C GLY A 143 9.38 -12.78 5.39
N TYR A 144 9.29 -11.49 5.06
CA TYR A 144 8.07 -10.89 4.52
C TYR A 144 7.87 -11.27 3.05
N LYS A 145 6.64 -11.62 2.71
CA LYS A 145 6.27 -12.11 1.39
C LYS A 145 5.45 -11.07 0.64
N ALA A 146 5.76 -10.90 -0.63
CA ALA A 146 4.92 -10.14 -1.56
C ALA A 146 4.52 -11.01 -2.76
N GLU A 147 3.33 -10.73 -3.29
CA GLU A 147 2.80 -11.37 -4.48
C GLU A 147 2.30 -10.31 -5.47
N LYS A 148 2.54 -10.53 -6.76
CA LYS A 148 1.94 -9.74 -7.82
C LYS A 148 1.50 -10.62 -8.97
N ARG A 149 0.35 -10.29 -9.57
CA ARG A 149 -0.22 -11.06 -10.68
C ARG A 149 -0.25 -10.23 -11.96
N MET A 150 -0.06 -10.90 -13.08
CA MET A 150 -0.16 -10.37 -14.42
C MET A 150 -0.87 -11.37 -15.33
N LYS A 151 -1.59 -10.89 -16.33
CA LYS A 151 -2.29 -11.71 -17.32
C LYS A 151 -1.66 -11.52 -18.70
N LEU A 152 -1.30 -12.61 -19.37
CA LEU A 152 -1.02 -12.62 -20.82
C LEU A 152 -2.27 -13.08 -21.55
N LEU A 153 -2.93 -12.16 -22.25
CA LEU A 153 -4.11 -12.46 -23.05
C LEU A 153 -3.69 -12.91 -24.45
N VAL A 154 -4.17 -14.05 -24.91
CA VAL A 154 -3.89 -14.53 -26.27
C VAL A 154 -4.85 -13.85 -27.26
N THR A 155 -4.28 -13.09 -28.20
CA THR A 155 -4.98 -12.25 -29.19
C THR A 155 -4.61 -12.63 -30.62
N GLY A 156 -5.54 -12.52 -31.56
CA GLY A 156 -5.34 -13.00 -32.94
C GLY A 156 -5.85 -14.42 -33.15
N ARG A 157 -7.01 -14.72 -32.54
CA ARG A 157 -7.72 -15.97 -32.78
C ARG A 157 -8.19 -15.96 -34.23
N THR A 158 -7.68 -16.86 -35.07
CA THR A 158 -8.41 -17.25 -36.26
C THR A 158 -9.69 -17.94 -35.80
N ALA A 159 -10.83 -17.41 -36.25
CA ALA A 159 -12.14 -18.00 -36.05
C ALA A 159 -12.20 -19.39 -36.67
#